data_AF-A0A8S1P0B7-F1
#
_entry.id   AF-A0A8S1P0B7-F1
#
_cell.length_a   1.000
_cell.length_b   1.000
_cell.length_c   1.000
_cell.angle_alpha   90.00
_cell.angle_beta   90.00
_cell.angle_gamma   90.00
#
_symmetry.space_group_name_H-M   'P 1'
#
loop_
_entity.id
_entity.type
_entity.pdbx_description
1 polymer ?
#
loop_
_entity_poly.entity_id
_entity_poly.type
_entity_poly.pdbx_seq_one_letter_code
_entity_poly.pdbx_strand_id
1 'polypeptide(L)'
;MGNNCCKSSIRYADMLHEIQIFNFNDSKQEFPLEQRMIRELMLDTKTVYQLQICLKKFLLENALLIKEQKIQVQDKGIISRISAPPLLDQVWQMAILYSQNYITICKKLVGYIIDREYNQQNLHYKILQKMLPEYDDKMYSIESEFIIWVNQYVLEQVIRDIHDSIVNEETITFEFILNLMMQIKLNLCKKETQKFQTKQICDKNIDLLFKKIQQFIPRDLELIMMHKYCLSQQLAKQYIYEYCHFMTMMKYSQTILVPSEEVDQVWHTHQCMTKQYRQFCNTIFERFIYHNPANLGNQKTVENFYLQTLMFYKKLFKYEPDSQIWPCQEERWNPQNFQGSWLNLYRLSMSIIQLVQEKLEPISKNILLKYETWKGTNVFKDQTQIKIVKATQMTQNPLQFQNYEVGCYSLSQLLEDRFSENQRGNELVFDDDVIINSIQ
;
A
#
# COMPACT_ATOMS: atom_id res chain seq x y z
N MET A 1 43.53 18.06 -0.35
CA MET A 1 42.19 17.63 -0.84
C MET A 1 41.91 16.13 -0.65
N GLY A 2 42.57 15.41 0.28
CA GLY A 2 42.50 13.94 0.36
C GLY A 2 41.64 13.29 1.45
N ASN A 3 40.97 14.03 2.35
CA ASN A 3 40.30 13.44 3.53
C ASN A 3 38.77 13.30 3.43
N ASN A 4 38.13 13.89 2.42
CA ASN A 4 36.67 13.82 2.27
C ASN A 4 36.20 12.61 1.46
N CYS A 5 36.99 12.15 0.47
CA CYS A 5 36.63 11.04 -0.41
C CYS A 5 36.62 9.67 0.31
N CYS A 6 37.60 9.41 1.19
CA CYS A 6 37.61 8.19 2.01
C CYS A 6 36.49 8.15 3.07
N LYS A 7 36.06 9.30 3.59
CA LYS A 7 34.97 9.34 4.58
C LYS A 7 33.60 9.16 3.95
N SER A 8 33.40 9.60 2.71
CA SER A 8 32.14 9.38 1.97
C SER A 8 31.99 7.92 1.52
N SER A 9 33.08 7.27 1.06
CA SER A 9 33.03 5.87 0.65
C SER A 9 32.79 4.91 1.82
N ILE A 10 33.41 5.15 2.98
CA ILE A 10 33.16 4.37 4.21
C ILE A 10 31.70 4.51 4.66
N ARG A 11 31.17 5.75 4.66
CA ARG A 11 29.75 6.00 5.02
C ARG A 11 28.76 5.31 4.08
N TYR A 12 29.06 5.26 2.78
CA TYR A 12 28.24 4.53 1.80
C TYR A 12 28.25 3.03 2.10
N ALA A 13 29.43 2.44 2.30
CA ALA A 13 29.56 1.01 2.60
C ALA A 13 28.81 0.61 3.88
N ASP A 14 28.87 1.44 4.94
CA ASP A 14 28.13 1.21 6.18
C ASP A 14 26.60 1.22 5.96
N MET A 15 26.08 2.22 5.23
CA MET A 15 24.64 2.32 4.94
C MET A 15 24.16 1.18 4.04
N LEU A 16 24.97 0.80 3.05
CA LEU A 16 24.69 -0.33 2.16
C LEU A 16 24.63 -1.64 2.94
N HIS A 17 25.59 -1.87 3.85
CA HIS A 17 25.59 -3.04 4.70
C HIS A 17 24.34 -3.10 5.58
N GLU A 18 24.02 -2.00 6.28
CA GLU A 18 22.85 -1.91 7.16
C GLU A 18 21.55 -2.25 6.44
N ILE A 19 21.33 -1.73 5.23
CA ILE A 19 20.09 -1.98 4.49
C ILE A 19 20.02 -3.36 3.84
N GLN A 20 21.17 -3.93 3.43
CA GLN A 20 21.24 -5.27 2.87
C GLN A 20 20.82 -6.32 3.91
N ILE A 21 21.39 -6.24 5.12
CA ILE A 21 21.08 -7.17 6.21
C ILE A 21 19.73 -6.88 6.88
N PHE A 22 19.17 -5.68 6.69
CA PHE A 22 17.89 -5.33 7.29
C PHE A 22 16.76 -6.20 6.72
N ASN A 23 16.04 -6.84 7.62
CA ASN A 23 14.81 -7.54 7.30
C ASN A 23 13.64 -6.74 7.86
N PHE A 24 12.69 -6.36 7.00
CA PHE A 24 11.43 -5.77 7.46
C PHE A 24 10.58 -6.77 8.25
N ASN A 25 10.87 -8.06 8.11
CA ASN A 25 10.24 -9.16 8.83
C ASN A 25 11.05 -9.48 10.10
N ASP A 26 10.45 -9.27 11.26
CA ASP A 26 10.96 -9.82 12.52
C ASP A 26 10.79 -11.35 12.48
N SER A 27 11.76 -12.13 12.93
CA SER A 27 11.64 -13.60 12.97
C SER A 27 10.53 -14.08 13.92
N LYS A 28 10.03 -13.20 14.79
CA LYS A 28 8.88 -13.45 15.67
C LYS A 28 7.54 -12.99 15.10
N GLN A 29 7.50 -12.52 13.85
CA GLN A 29 6.32 -11.88 13.26
C GLN A 29 5.39 -12.91 12.60
N GLU A 30 4.14 -13.00 13.06
CA GLU A 30 3.13 -13.89 12.45
C GLU A 30 2.70 -13.42 11.05
N PHE A 31 2.78 -12.11 10.75
CA PHE A 31 2.41 -11.54 9.44
C PHE A 31 3.52 -10.63 8.87
N PRO A 32 4.53 -11.21 8.19
CA PRO A 32 5.63 -10.50 7.51
C PRO A 32 5.18 -9.49 6.44
N LEU A 33 6.00 -8.47 6.17
CA LEU A 33 5.77 -7.48 5.11
C LEU A 33 5.59 -8.15 3.73
N GLU A 34 6.35 -9.21 3.47
CA GLU A 34 6.21 -10.01 2.24
C GLU A 34 4.80 -10.56 2.06
N GLN A 35 4.24 -11.20 3.09
CA GLN A 35 2.89 -11.74 3.04
C GLN A 35 1.85 -10.63 2.88
N ARG A 36 2.05 -9.48 3.53
CA ARG A 36 1.20 -8.30 3.34
C ARG A 36 1.24 -7.81 1.90
N MET A 37 2.42 -7.73 1.29
CA MET A 37 2.58 -7.32 -0.12
C MET A 37 1.89 -8.29 -1.08
N ILE A 38 2.06 -9.61 -0.90
CA ILE A 38 1.40 -10.62 -1.73
C ILE A 38 -0.13 -10.45 -1.66
N ARG A 39 -0.68 -10.39 -0.44
CA ARG A 39 -2.11 -10.25 -0.20
C ARG A 39 -2.67 -8.93 -0.76
N GLU A 40 -2.06 -7.82 -0.38
CA GLU A 40 -2.61 -6.50 -0.64
C GLU A 40 -2.29 -5.97 -2.04
N LEU A 41 -1.28 -6.47 -2.75
CA LEU A 41 -0.99 -6.07 -4.14
C LEU A 41 -1.44 -7.11 -5.17
N MET A 42 -1.84 -8.31 -4.72
CA MET A 42 -2.17 -9.45 -5.59
C MET A 42 -1.04 -9.74 -6.59
N LEU A 43 0.16 -9.94 -6.05
CA LEU A 43 1.38 -10.19 -6.83
C LEU A 43 1.99 -11.52 -6.45
N ASP A 44 2.66 -12.14 -7.42
CA ASP A 44 3.44 -13.35 -7.16
C ASP A 44 4.66 -13.05 -6.26
N THR A 45 5.16 -14.10 -5.59
CA THR A 45 6.31 -14.01 -4.69
C THR A 45 7.53 -13.41 -5.38
N LYS A 46 7.75 -13.75 -6.66
CA LYS A 46 8.88 -13.27 -7.45
C LYS A 46 8.84 -11.76 -7.63
N THR A 47 7.68 -11.19 -7.99
CA THR A 47 7.52 -9.74 -8.16
C THR A 47 7.62 -9.01 -6.83
N VAL A 48 7.05 -9.58 -5.76
CA VAL A 48 7.17 -9.03 -4.40
C VAL A 48 8.63 -8.94 -3.96
N TYR A 49 9.42 -9.97 -4.21
CA TYR A 49 10.85 -9.97 -3.90
C TYR A 49 11.61 -8.86 -4.65
N GLN A 50 11.33 -8.67 -5.95
CA GLN A 50 11.93 -7.58 -6.73
C GLN A 50 11.51 -6.20 -6.21
N LEU A 51 10.25 -6.03 -5.80
CA LEU A 51 9.77 -4.80 -5.19
C LEU A 51 10.43 -4.50 -3.84
N GLN A 52 10.74 -5.51 -3.03
CA GLN A 52 11.50 -5.33 -1.79
C GLN A 52 12.94 -4.87 -2.05
N ILE A 53 13.59 -5.39 -3.09
CA ILE A 53 14.90 -4.90 -3.54
C ILE A 53 14.81 -3.44 -3.97
N CYS A 54 13.78 -3.09 -4.76
CA CYS A 54 13.52 -1.70 -5.17
C CYS A 54 13.29 -0.78 -3.96
N LEU A 55 12.53 -1.22 -2.95
CA LEU A 55 12.31 -0.45 -1.72
C LEU A 55 13.63 -0.20 -0.97
N LYS A 56 14.46 -1.23 -0.80
CA LYS A 56 15.77 -1.08 -0.16
C LYS A 56 16.63 -0.07 -0.92
N LYS A 57 16.76 -0.23 -2.24
CA LYS A 57 17.53 0.73 -3.04
C LYS A 57 16.97 2.14 -2.93
N PHE A 58 15.64 2.33 -2.99
CA PHE A 58 14.99 3.63 -2.85
C PHE A 58 15.32 4.33 -1.52
N LEU A 59 15.32 3.59 -0.41
CA LEU A 59 15.66 4.13 0.90
C LEU A 59 17.16 4.48 1.01
N LEU A 60 18.04 3.67 0.40
CA LEU A 60 19.47 3.97 0.34
C LEU A 60 19.75 5.26 -0.44
N GLU A 61 19.16 5.41 -1.62
CA GLU A 61 19.31 6.62 -2.46
C GLU A 61 18.80 7.88 -1.73
N ASN A 62 17.64 7.78 -1.07
CA ASN A 62 17.15 8.85 -0.20
C ASN A 62 18.15 9.21 0.89
N ALA A 63 18.72 8.20 1.57
CA ALA A 63 19.67 8.41 2.65
C ALA A 63 20.95 9.12 2.18
N LEU A 64 21.46 8.76 1.00
CA LEU A 64 22.63 9.37 0.39
C LEU A 64 22.39 10.86 0.10
N LEU A 65 21.29 11.17 -0.59
CA LEU A 65 20.92 12.55 -0.91
C LEU A 65 20.74 13.41 0.34
N ILE A 66 20.16 12.85 1.41
CA ILE A 66 20.00 13.53 2.69
C ILE A 66 21.36 13.86 3.32
N LYS A 67 22.31 12.91 3.31
CA LYS A 67 23.64 13.09 3.91
C LYS A 67 24.51 14.08 3.13
N GLU A 68 24.44 14.06 1.80
CA GLU A 68 25.20 14.95 0.93
C GLU A 68 24.81 16.42 1.13
N GLN A 69 23.51 16.69 1.22
CA GLN A 69 22.99 18.06 1.30
C GLN A 69 23.03 18.66 2.71
N LYS A 70 23.60 17.96 3.70
CA LYS A 70 23.73 18.39 5.12
C LYS A 70 22.44 19.01 5.68
N ILE A 71 21.31 18.37 5.37
CA ILE A 71 19.98 18.94 5.64
C ILE A 71 19.75 19.04 7.15
N GLN A 72 19.21 20.19 7.58
CA GLN A 72 18.79 20.37 8.97
C GLN A 72 17.51 19.60 9.26
N VAL A 73 17.51 18.93 10.41
CA VAL A 73 16.42 18.09 10.91
C VAL A 73 15.22 18.96 11.26
N GLN A 74 14.03 18.56 10.83
CA GLN A 74 12.77 19.18 11.27
C GLN A 74 12.09 18.27 12.30
N ASP A 75 11.98 18.72 13.55
CA ASP A 75 11.17 18.06 14.59
C ASP A 75 11.45 16.56 14.83
N LYS A 76 12.66 16.04 14.54
CA LYS A 76 13.07 14.61 14.56
C LYS A 76 12.73 13.76 13.32
N GLY A 77 12.40 14.38 12.19
CA GLY A 77 12.26 13.73 10.89
C GLY A 77 12.97 14.51 9.77
N ILE A 78 13.12 13.86 8.61
CA ILE A 78 13.73 14.45 7.40
C ILE A 78 12.87 14.08 6.20
N ILE A 79 12.38 15.07 5.46
CA ILE A 79 11.57 14.86 4.26
C ILE A 79 12.40 14.12 3.20
N SER A 80 11.79 13.09 2.62
CA SER A 80 12.36 12.34 1.49
C SER A 80 12.74 13.26 0.33
N ARG A 81 13.86 12.94 -0.34
CA ARG A 81 14.39 13.78 -1.43
C ARG A 81 13.91 13.36 -2.81
N ILE A 82 13.49 12.12 -2.94
CA ILE A 82 13.00 11.54 -4.17
C ILE A 82 11.67 10.83 -3.91
N SER A 83 10.72 10.97 -4.83
CA SER A 83 9.45 10.26 -4.72
C SER A 83 9.54 8.88 -5.34
N ALA A 84 8.87 7.92 -4.71
CA ALA A 84 8.68 6.60 -5.29
C ALA A 84 7.60 6.65 -6.38
N PRO A 85 7.75 5.91 -7.48
CA PRO A 85 6.65 5.67 -8.43
C PRO A 85 5.49 4.91 -7.75
N PRO A 86 4.22 5.08 -8.20
CA PRO A 86 3.01 4.63 -7.52
C PRO A 86 3.04 3.21 -6.96
N LEU A 87 3.47 2.22 -7.76
CA LEU A 87 3.56 0.84 -7.28
C LEU A 87 4.59 0.69 -6.13
N LEU A 88 5.79 1.27 -6.28
CA LEU A 88 6.80 1.24 -5.22
C LEU A 88 6.37 2.08 -4.00
N ASP A 89 5.62 3.16 -4.23
CA ASP A 89 5.08 4.00 -3.17
C ASP A 89 4.02 3.26 -2.35
N GLN A 90 3.21 2.37 -2.94
CA GLN A 90 2.36 1.48 -2.15
C GLN A 90 3.22 0.57 -1.26
N VAL A 91 4.28 -0.03 -1.80
CA VAL A 91 5.20 -0.88 -1.03
C VAL A 91 5.86 -0.11 0.12
N TRP A 92 6.25 1.13 -0.12
CA TRP A 92 6.81 2.00 0.91
C TRP A 92 5.78 2.34 2.00
N GLN A 93 4.53 2.66 1.63
CA GLN A 93 3.41 2.81 2.57
C GLN A 93 3.25 1.54 3.42
N MET A 94 3.28 0.35 2.82
CA MET A 94 3.19 -0.91 3.57
C MET A 94 4.34 -1.05 4.58
N ALA A 95 5.57 -0.74 4.19
CA ALA A 95 6.73 -0.77 5.07
C ALA A 95 6.59 0.22 6.25
N ILE A 96 6.02 1.41 6.02
CA ILE A 96 5.75 2.41 7.08
C ILE A 96 4.81 1.85 8.15
N LEU A 97 3.83 0.99 7.79
CA LEU A 97 2.92 0.38 8.75
C LEU A 97 3.60 -0.65 9.66
N TYR A 98 4.78 -1.15 9.28
CA TYR A 98 5.71 -1.85 10.17
C TYR A 98 6.57 -0.81 10.90
N SER A 99 5.89 0.11 11.58
CA SER A 99 6.42 1.41 12.01
C SER A 99 7.70 1.32 12.83
N GLN A 100 7.80 0.36 13.75
CA GLN A 100 9.01 0.14 14.55
C GLN A 100 10.22 -0.25 13.66
N ASN A 101 10.02 -1.17 12.72
CA ASN A 101 11.07 -1.64 11.81
C ASN A 101 11.47 -0.51 10.85
N TYR A 102 10.49 0.18 10.26
CA TYR A 102 10.73 1.32 9.38
C TYR A 102 11.52 2.44 10.07
N ILE A 103 11.12 2.83 11.28
CA ILE A 103 11.83 3.85 12.07
C ILE A 103 13.25 3.39 12.41
N THR A 104 13.44 2.11 12.71
CA THR A 104 14.76 1.54 13.03
C THR A 104 15.72 1.64 11.86
N ILE A 105 15.31 1.22 10.65
CA ILE A 105 16.18 1.33 9.48
C ILE A 105 16.44 2.79 9.09
N CYS A 106 15.44 3.66 9.15
CA CYS A 106 15.65 5.10 8.89
C CYS A 106 16.67 5.71 9.85
N LYS A 107 16.61 5.38 11.14
CA LYS A 107 17.59 5.84 12.14
C LYS A 107 19.00 5.31 11.88
N LYS A 108 19.14 4.06 11.44
CA LYS A 108 20.44 3.50 11.06
C LYS A 108 21.04 4.23 9.86
N LEU A 109 20.23 4.55 8.86
CA LEU A 109 20.66 5.22 7.64
C LEU A 109 20.97 6.72 7.85
N VAL A 110 20.01 7.47 8.40
CA VAL A 110 20.08 8.94 8.46
C VAL A 110 20.03 9.53 9.86
N GLY A 111 19.78 8.72 10.90
CA GLY A 111 19.64 9.16 12.30
C GLY A 111 18.22 9.57 12.69
N TYR A 112 17.31 9.67 11.73
CA TYR A 112 15.95 10.20 11.89
C TYR A 112 14.97 9.39 11.04
N ILE A 113 13.67 9.63 11.21
CA ILE A 113 12.64 9.09 10.32
C ILE A 113 12.75 9.79 8.97
N ILE A 114 12.75 9.01 7.88
CA ILE A 114 12.59 9.56 6.53
C ILE A 114 11.09 9.79 6.32
N ASP A 115 10.68 11.04 6.22
CA ASP A 115 9.27 11.38 6.07
C ASP A 115 8.83 11.18 4.62
N ARG A 116 7.75 10.41 4.42
CA ARG A 116 7.13 10.21 3.10
C ARG A 116 6.37 11.46 2.72
N GLU A 117 6.81 12.11 1.64
CA GLU A 117 6.15 13.27 1.06
C GLU A 117 6.20 13.17 -0.47
N TYR A 118 5.13 13.57 -1.13
CA TYR A 118 5.03 13.49 -2.59
C TYR A 118 5.71 14.71 -3.22
N ASN A 119 7.01 14.61 -3.45
CA ASN A 119 7.75 15.62 -4.21
C ASN A 119 7.76 15.24 -5.69
N GLN A 120 6.85 15.81 -6.48
CA GLN A 120 6.71 15.54 -7.91
C GLN A 120 7.94 15.93 -8.74
N GLN A 121 8.82 16.79 -8.23
CA GLN A 121 9.97 17.30 -8.99
C GLN A 121 11.13 16.29 -9.09
N ASN A 122 11.24 15.36 -8.14
CA ASN A 122 12.36 14.42 -8.04
C ASN A 122 11.87 12.97 -8.07
N LEU A 123 11.17 12.59 -9.13
CA LEU A 123 10.66 11.23 -9.27
C LEU A 123 11.78 10.24 -9.61
N HIS A 124 11.90 9.16 -8.83
CA HIS A 124 12.92 8.14 -9.04
C HIS A 124 12.41 6.94 -9.85
N TYR A 125 11.74 7.18 -10.97
CA TYR A 125 11.11 6.14 -11.79
C TYR A 125 12.11 5.10 -12.34
N LYS A 126 13.38 5.50 -12.55
CA LYS A 126 14.48 4.63 -13.02
C LYS A 126 14.65 3.38 -12.15
N ILE A 127 14.27 3.45 -10.88
CA ILE A 127 14.34 2.29 -9.98
C ILE A 127 13.39 1.18 -10.41
N LEU A 128 12.18 1.53 -10.86
CA LEU A 128 11.23 0.58 -11.39
C LEU A 128 11.60 0.17 -12.81
N GLN A 129 12.24 1.01 -13.62
CA GLN A 129 12.67 0.62 -14.97
C GLN A 129 13.62 -0.58 -14.99
N LYS A 130 14.38 -0.82 -13.92
CA LYS A 130 15.18 -2.05 -13.79
C LYS A 130 14.32 -3.32 -13.67
N MET A 131 13.12 -3.20 -13.10
CA MET A 131 12.14 -4.30 -12.92
C MET A 131 11.10 -4.36 -14.04
N LEU A 132 10.68 -3.18 -14.54
CA LEU A 132 9.64 -2.94 -15.55
C LEU A 132 10.23 -2.01 -16.62
N PRO A 133 11.01 -2.52 -17.60
CA PRO A 133 11.76 -1.71 -18.55
C PRO A 133 10.90 -0.75 -19.39
N GLU A 134 9.62 -1.05 -19.55
CA GLU A 134 8.66 -0.23 -20.29
C GLU A 134 7.93 0.81 -19.44
N TYR A 135 8.27 0.93 -18.15
CA TYR A 135 7.68 1.94 -17.26
C TYR A 135 8.09 3.36 -17.68
N ASP A 136 7.12 4.16 -18.09
CA ASP A 136 7.29 5.54 -18.59
C ASP A 136 6.42 6.56 -17.82
N ASP A 137 6.58 7.84 -18.14
CA ASP A 137 5.86 8.94 -17.47
C ASP A 137 4.34 8.88 -17.68
N LYS A 138 3.91 8.34 -18.81
CA LYS A 138 2.49 8.15 -19.13
C LYS A 138 1.90 7.10 -18.20
N MET A 139 2.57 5.97 -18.03
CA MET A 139 2.19 4.91 -17.11
C MET A 139 2.18 5.40 -15.66
N TYR A 140 3.22 6.14 -15.23
CA TYR A 140 3.26 6.76 -13.89
C TYR A 140 2.01 7.60 -13.60
N SER A 141 1.62 8.46 -14.53
CA SER A 141 0.48 9.39 -14.39
C SER A 141 -0.85 8.66 -14.28
N ILE A 142 -0.95 7.45 -14.85
CA ILE A 142 -2.15 6.62 -14.76
C ILE A 142 -2.15 5.87 -13.43
N GLU A 143 -1.06 5.20 -13.08
CA GLU A 143 -1.00 4.39 -11.85
C GLU A 143 -1.24 5.23 -10.59
N SER A 144 -0.85 6.50 -10.58
CA SER A 144 -1.09 7.40 -9.44
C SER A 144 -2.59 7.62 -9.16
N GLU A 145 -3.45 7.51 -10.17
CA GLU A 145 -4.89 7.72 -10.07
C GLU A 145 -5.69 6.40 -9.96
N PHE A 146 -5.16 5.30 -10.51
CA PHE A 146 -5.88 4.05 -10.72
C PHE A 146 -5.34 2.83 -9.95
N ILE A 147 -4.46 3.05 -8.97
CA ILE A 147 -4.25 2.09 -7.87
C ILE A 147 -5.26 2.39 -6.77
N ILE A 148 -6.31 1.58 -6.70
CA ILE A 148 -7.44 1.77 -5.78
C ILE A 148 -7.68 0.53 -4.92
N TRP A 149 -8.27 0.71 -3.75
CA TRP A 149 -8.69 -0.39 -2.90
C TRP A 149 -9.97 -1.03 -3.46
N VAL A 150 -9.92 -2.32 -3.72
CA VAL A 150 -11.06 -3.10 -4.22
C VAL A 150 -11.38 -4.21 -3.22
N ASN A 151 -12.65 -4.25 -2.81
CA ASN A 151 -13.13 -5.34 -1.98
C ASN A 151 -13.17 -6.63 -2.80
N GLN A 152 -12.78 -7.72 -2.17
CA GLN A 152 -12.62 -8.99 -2.85
C GLN A 152 -13.95 -9.58 -3.36
N TYR A 153 -15.08 -9.27 -2.73
CA TYR A 153 -16.40 -9.71 -3.22
C TYR A 153 -16.86 -8.99 -4.50
N VAL A 154 -16.35 -7.78 -4.80
CA VAL A 154 -16.64 -7.09 -6.08
C VAL A 154 -15.59 -7.34 -7.14
N LEU A 155 -14.43 -7.90 -6.78
CA LEU A 155 -13.31 -8.10 -7.70
C LEU A 155 -13.72 -8.87 -8.96
N GLU A 156 -14.49 -9.95 -8.81
CA GLU A 156 -14.92 -10.76 -9.95
C GLU A 156 -15.82 -9.96 -10.91
N GLN A 157 -16.67 -9.08 -10.36
CA GLN A 157 -17.49 -8.19 -11.17
C GLN A 157 -16.65 -7.13 -11.88
N VAL A 158 -15.66 -6.55 -11.19
CA VAL A 158 -14.73 -5.59 -11.81
C VAL A 158 -13.97 -6.22 -12.97
N ILE A 159 -13.47 -7.45 -12.80
CA ILE A 159 -12.77 -8.19 -13.86
C ILE A 159 -13.72 -8.41 -15.05
N ARG A 160 -14.96 -8.85 -14.79
CA ARG A 160 -16.01 -9.02 -15.83
C ARG A 160 -16.29 -7.74 -16.58
N ASP A 161 -16.56 -6.65 -15.87
CA ASP A 161 -16.94 -5.38 -16.47
C ASP A 161 -15.83 -4.84 -17.40
N ILE A 162 -14.57 -4.95 -16.97
CA ILE A 162 -13.41 -4.56 -17.80
C ILE A 162 -13.26 -5.50 -18.99
N HIS A 163 -13.35 -6.81 -18.77
CA HIS A 163 -13.26 -7.81 -19.83
C HIS A 163 -14.31 -7.58 -20.92
N ASP A 164 -15.58 -7.52 -20.54
CA ASP A 164 -16.69 -7.39 -21.46
C ASP A 164 -16.66 -6.06 -22.21
N SER A 165 -16.21 -4.99 -21.55
CA SER A 165 -15.98 -3.71 -22.23
C SER A 165 -14.88 -3.82 -23.28
N ILE A 166 -13.80 -4.55 -23.02
CA ILE A 166 -12.68 -4.72 -23.95
C ILE A 166 -13.04 -5.63 -25.13
N VAL A 167 -13.66 -6.79 -24.91
CA VAL A 167 -13.86 -7.80 -25.98
C VAL A 167 -14.97 -7.45 -26.95
N ASN A 168 -15.87 -6.54 -26.58
CA ASN A 168 -16.95 -6.07 -27.44
C ASN A 168 -16.50 -4.99 -28.45
N GLU A 169 -15.30 -4.43 -28.27
CA GLU A 169 -14.73 -3.45 -29.18
C GLU A 169 -13.97 -4.12 -30.33
N GLU A 170 -14.01 -3.50 -31.52
CA GLU A 170 -13.16 -3.92 -32.65
C GLU A 170 -11.74 -3.37 -32.52
N THR A 171 -11.63 -2.13 -32.04
CA THR A 171 -10.36 -1.43 -31.80
C THR A 171 -10.40 -0.68 -30.49
N ILE A 172 -9.37 -0.87 -29.67
CA ILE A 172 -9.21 -0.19 -28.40
C ILE A 172 -8.15 0.89 -28.53
N THR A 173 -8.46 2.08 -28.05
CA THR A 173 -7.51 3.19 -27.92
C THR A 173 -7.10 3.37 -26.46
N PHE A 174 -6.02 4.12 -26.25
CA PHE A 174 -5.61 4.50 -24.90
C PHE A 174 -6.69 5.33 -24.17
N GLU A 175 -7.38 6.22 -24.88
CA GLU A 175 -8.47 7.05 -24.33
C GLU A 175 -9.65 6.19 -23.88
N PHE A 176 -10.00 5.15 -24.63
CA PHE A 176 -11.02 4.18 -24.23
C PHE A 176 -10.68 3.56 -22.87
N ILE A 177 -9.43 3.11 -22.68
CA ILE A 177 -8.99 2.50 -21.41
C ILE A 177 -9.05 3.51 -20.26
N LEU A 178 -8.65 4.76 -20.47
CA LEU A 178 -8.79 5.80 -19.45
C LEU A 178 -10.25 6.00 -19.03
N ASN A 179 -11.17 6.12 -20.00
CA ASN A 179 -12.60 6.31 -19.74
C ASN A 179 -13.19 5.09 -19.02
N LEU A 180 -12.82 3.88 -19.43
CA LEU A 180 -13.23 2.64 -18.77
C LEU A 180 -12.78 2.60 -17.32
N MET A 181 -11.50 2.86 -17.03
CA MET A 181 -11.00 2.87 -15.65
C MET A 181 -11.69 3.93 -14.77
N MET A 182 -11.97 5.11 -15.33
CA MET A 182 -12.76 6.14 -14.63
C MET A 182 -14.17 5.66 -14.32
N GLN A 183 -14.85 5.02 -15.28
CA GLN A 183 -16.19 4.47 -15.07
C GLN A 183 -16.19 3.38 -14.00
N ILE A 184 -15.22 2.46 -14.02
CA ILE A 184 -15.06 1.42 -12.99
C ILE A 184 -14.84 2.06 -11.62
N LYS A 185 -13.95 3.04 -11.51
CA LYS A 185 -13.69 3.77 -10.26
C LYS A 185 -14.94 4.47 -9.72
N LEU A 186 -15.73 5.10 -10.60
CA LEU A 186 -16.99 5.74 -10.23
C LEU A 186 -18.05 4.72 -9.77
N ASN A 187 -18.14 3.56 -10.42
CA ASN A 187 -19.06 2.48 -10.05
C ASN A 187 -18.70 1.86 -8.70
N LEU A 188 -17.40 1.80 -8.37
CA LEU A 188 -16.90 1.34 -7.07
C LEU A 188 -17.12 2.36 -5.94
N CYS A 189 -17.53 3.59 -6.28
CA CYS A 189 -17.69 4.65 -5.29
C CYS A 189 -18.77 4.32 -4.25
N LYS A 190 -18.35 3.99 -3.03
CA LYS A 190 -19.22 3.64 -1.91
C LYS A 190 -19.95 4.87 -1.41
N LYS A 191 -21.26 4.73 -1.28
CA LYS A 191 -22.16 5.73 -0.70
C LYS A 191 -22.73 5.19 0.60
N GLU A 192 -23.09 6.10 1.48
CA GLU A 192 -23.81 5.73 2.69
C GLU A 192 -25.16 5.08 2.35
N THR A 193 -25.58 4.13 3.17
CA THR A 193 -26.94 3.55 3.08
C THR A 193 -27.88 4.20 4.10
N GLN A 194 -27.34 4.88 5.11
CA GLN A 194 -28.08 5.54 6.18
C GLN A 194 -27.47 6.91 6.49
N LYS A 195 -28.30 7.82 7.01
CA LYS A 195 -27.89 9.20 7.32
C LYS A 195 -27.03 9.23 8.58
N PHE A 196 -25.78 9.67 8.43
CA PHE A 196 -24.86 9.85 9.56
C PHE A 196 -25.33 10.90 10.56
N GLN A 197 -25.16 10.59 11.85
CA GLN A 197 -25.45 11.51 12.93
C GLN A 197 -24.29 11.53 13.92
N THR A 198 -23.71 12.71 14.14
CA THR A 198 -22.74 12.93 15.21
C THR A 198 -23.41 12.75 16.56
N LYS A 199 -22.77 12.01 17.47
CA LYS A 199 -23.28 11.77 18.81
C LYS A 199 -22.60 12.70 19.81
N GLN A 200 -23.34 13.18 20.80
CA GLN A 200 -22.79 14.03 21.85
C GLN A 200 -22.01 13.18 22.86
N ILE A 201 -20.75 13.54 23.10
CA ILE A 201 -19.93 12.94 24.16
C ILE A 201 -20.26 13.64 25.47
N CYS A 202 -20.82 12.89 26.44
CA CYS A 202 -21.30 13.46 27.70
C CYS A 202 -20.17 13.87 28.66
N ASP A 203 -19.06 13.12 28.68
CA ASP A 203 -17.91 13.43 29.53
C ASP A 203 -17.09 14.57 28.92
N LYS A 204 -16.93 15.65 29.69
CA LYS A 204 -16.25 16.87 29.22
C LYS A 204 -14.78 16.66 28.89
N ASN A 205 -14.07 15.80 29.61
CA ASN A 205 -12.65 15.54 29.36
C ASN A 205 -12.48 14.71 28.09
N ILE A 206 -13.35 13.71 27.90
CA ILE A 206 -13.36 12.89 26.69
C ILE A 206 -13.74 13.76 25.48
N ASP A 207 -14.77 14.61 25.58
CA ASP A 207 -15.18 15.53 24.51
C ASP A 207 -14.07 16.53 24.16
N LEU A 208 -13.39 17.10 25.16
CA LEU A 208 -12.27 18.01 24.93
C LEU A 208 -11.13 17.33 24.18
N LEU A 209 -10.77 16.10 24.57
CA LEU A 209 -9.75 15.32 23.89
C LEU A 209 -10.18 14.95 22.47
N PHE A 210 -11.42 14.50 22.28
CA PHE A 210 -11.98 14.15 20.98
C PHE A 210 -11.92 15.35 20.01
N LYS A 211 -12.36 16.53 20.46
CA LYS A 211 -12.26 17.78 19.69
C LYS A 211 -10.81 18.16 19.38
N LYS A 212 -9.90 18.00 20.35
CA LYS A 212 -8.47 18.23 20.12
C LYS A 212 -7.94 17.28 19.04
N ILE A 213 -8.30 15.99 19.09
CA ILE A 213 -7.91 15.01 18.06
C ILE A 213 -8.42 15.46 16.68
N GLN A 214 -9.69 15.85 16.56
CA GLN A 214 -10.28 16.34 15.31
C GLN A 214 -9.52 17.54 14.73
N GLN A 215 -9.07 18.47 15.56
CA GLN A 215 -8.31 19.66 15.12
C GLN A 215 -6.92 19.31 14.54
N PHE A 216 -6.33 18.19 14.96
CA PHE A 216 -5.03 17.74 14.49
C PHE A 216 -5.10 16.68 13.39
N ILE A 217 -6.31 16.36 12.89
CA ILE A 217 -6.46 15.54 11.69
C ILE A 217 -5.95 16.32 10.46
N PRO A 218 -5.11 15.72 9.61
CA PRO A 218 -4.63 16.40 8.40
C PRO A 218 -5.77 16.76 7.44
N ARG A 219 -5.72 17.97 6.87
CA ARG A 219 -6.76 18.47 5.95
C ARG A 219 -6.94 17.59 4.71
N ASP A 220 -5.84 17.04 4.20
CA ASP A 220 -5.86 16.24 2.97
C ASP A 220 -6.28 14.77 3.20
N LEU A 221 -6.43 14.34 4.47
CA LEU A 221 -6.77 12.95 4.79
C LEU A 221 -8.12 12.54 4.17
N GLU A 222 -9.11 13.43 4.21
CA GLU A 222 -10.43 13.20 3.61
C GLU A 222 -10.33 12.94 2.10
N LEU A 223 -9.59 13.79 1.38
CA LEU A 223 -9.39 13.63 -0.06
C LEU A 223 -8.65 12.32 -0.38
N ILE A 224 -7.59 12.00 0.36
CA ILE A 224 -6.85 10.75 0.16
C ILE A 224 -7.77 9.54 0.36
N MET A 225 -8.61 9.56 1.41
CA MET A 225 -9.57 8.48 1.67
C MET A 225 -10.58 8.33 0.53
N MET A 226 -11.14 9.43 0.04
CA MET A 226 -12.08 9.42 -1.09
C MET A 226 -11.46 8.79 -2.34
N HIS A 227 -10.24 9.22 -2.71
CA HIS A 227 -9.59 8.77 -3.94
C HIS A 227 -9.07 7.33 -3.85
N LYS A 228 -8.40 6.95 -2.76
CA LYS A 228 -7.79 5.62 -2.61
C LYS A 228 -8.82 4.52 -2.39
N TYR A 229 -9.88 4.80 -1.64
CA TYR A 229 -10.88 3.80 -1.23
C TYR A 229 -12.21 3.92 -1.96
N CYS A 230 -12.29 4.78 -2.98
CA CYS A 230 -13.49 5.08 -3.75
C CYS A 230 -14.67 5.37 -2.81
N LEU A 231 -14.54 6.41 -1.98
CA LEU A 231 -15.58 6.79 -1.01
C LEU A 231 -16.23 8.09 -1.41
N SER A 232 -17.54 8.20 -1.17
CA SER A 232 -18.20 9.51 -1.13
C SER A 232 -17.58 10.38 -0.03
N GLN A 233 -17.66 11.71 -0.21
CA GLN A 233 -17.16 12.67 0.78
C GLN A 233 -17.76 12.44 2.16
N GLN A 234 -19.05 12.13 2.22
CA GLN A 234 -19.75 11.90 3.47
C GLN A 234 -19.20 10.67 4.18
N LEU A 235 -19.05 9.54 3.50
CA LEU A 235 -18.52 8.31 4.07
C LEU A 235 -17.06 8.48 4.55
N ALA A 236 -16.23 9.19 3.80
CA ALA A 236 -14.86 9.52 4.23
C ALA A 236 -14.86 10.32 5.56
N LYS A 237 -15.77 11.30 5.72
CA LYS A 237 -15.95 12.03 6.98
C LYS A 237 -16.40 11.14 8.13
N GLN A 238 -17.30 10.18 7.87
CA GLN A 238 -17.75 9.23 8.88
C GLN A 238 -16.59 8.35 9.37
N TYR A 239 -15.79 7.81 8.45
CA TYR A 239 -14.66 6.95 8.80
C TYR A 239 -13.61 7.74 9.61
N ILE A 240 -13.33 8.98 9.22
CA ILE A 240 -12.43 9.87 9.97
C ILE A 240 -13.00 10.21 11.35
N TYR A 241 -14.32 10.40 11.47
CA TYR A 241 -14.98 10.64 12.75
C TYR A 241 -14.85 9.43 13.69
N GLU A 242 -15.05 8.21 13.20
CA GLU A 242 -14.87 6.98 13.98
C GLU A 242 -13.38 6.70 14.27
N TYR A 243 -12.47 7.09 13.38
CA TYR A 243 -11.04 7.11 13.67
C TYR A 243 -10.68 8.04 14.83
N CYS A 244 -11.34 9.20 14.95
CA CYS A 244 -11.16 10.08 16.11
C CYS A 244 -11.68 9.42 17.40
N HIS A 245 -12.75 8.62 17.34
CA HIS A 245 -13.22 7.82 18.48
C HIS A 245 -12.17 6.80 18.88
N PHE A 246 -11.63 6.07 17.91
CA PHE A 246 -10.58 5.09 18.16
C PHE A 246 -9.32 5.71 18.78
N MET A 247 -8.85 6.85 18.25
CA MET A 247 -7.71 7.56 18.84
C MET A 247 -8.01 8.11 20.25
N THR A 248 -9.24 8.49 20.52
CA THR A 248 -9.68 8.87 21.88
C THR A 248 -9.63 7.66 22.81
N MET A 249 -10.17 6.51 22.38
CA MET A 249 -10.08 5.25 23.14
C MET A 249 -8.62 4.87 23.43
N MET A 250 -7.72 4.99 22.46
CA MET A 250 -6.30 4.68 22.61
C MET A 250 -5.62 5.50 23.74
N LYS A 251 -6.10 6.72 24.05
CA LYS A 251 -5.56 7.53 25.15
C LYS A 251 -5.99 7.00 26.53
N TYR A 252 -7.17 6.37 26.62
CA TYR A 252 -7.74 5.87 27.87
C TYR A 252 -7.56 4.36 28.07
N SER A 253 -7.19 3.63 27.02
CA SER A 253 -6.99 2.19 27.10
C SER A 253 -5.67 1.83 27.80
N GLN A 254 -5.72 0.79 28.62
CA GLN A 254 -4.55 0.12 29.18
C GLN A 254 -4.26 -1.22 28.48
N THR A 255 -5.15 -1.63 27.58
CA THR A 255 -5.07 -2.88 26.83
C THR A 255 -4.97 -2.61 25.33
N ILE A 256 -4.68 -3.66 24.57
CA ILE A 256 -4.67 -3.58 23.12
C ILE A 256 -6.09 -3.31 22.62
N LEU A 257 -6.20 -2.40 21.64
CA LEU A 257 -7.43 -2.16 20.89
C LEU A 257 -7.23 -2.58 19.44
N VAL A 258 -8.28 -3.13 18.84
CA VAL A 258 -8.33 -3.53 17.43
C VAL A 258 -9.41 -2.67 16.76
N PRO A 259 -9.06 -1.75 15.84
CA PRO A 259 -10.04 -0.93 15.12
C PRO A 259 -10.85 -1.79 14.16
N SER A 260 -12.03 -1.38 13.70
CA SER A 260 -12.68 -1.97 12.52
C SER A 260 -11.85 -1.73 11.25
N GLU A 261 -12.16 -2.43 10.15
CA GLU A 261 -11.41 -2.31 8.89
C GLU A 261 -11.42 -0.88 8.35
N GLU A 262 -12.59 -0.24 8.32
CA GLU A 262 -12.78 1.14 7.86
C GLU A 262 -11.93 2.14 8.67
N VAL A 263 -11.89 1.94 9.98
CA VAL A 263 -11.10 2.79 10.89
C VAL A 263 -9.60 2.50 10.77
N ASP A 264 -9.23 1.24 10.54
CA ASP A 264 -7.84 0.84 10.30
C ASP A 264 -7.30 1.43 9.00
N GLN A 265 -8.12 1.49 7.94
CA GLN A 265 -7.77 2.13 6.68
C GLN A 265 -7.46 3.63 6.83
N VAL A 266 -8.28 4.34 7.62
CA VAL A 266 -7.98 5.75 7.97
C VAL A 266 -6.67 5.84 8.77
N TRP A 267 -6.46 4.92 9.73
CA TRP A 267 -5.25 4.91 10.53
C TRP A 267 -4.00 4.64 9.69
N HIS A 268 -4.02 3.65 8.80
CA HIS A 268 -2.92 3.34 7.87
C HIS A 268 -2.62 4.55 6.99
N THR A 269 -3.65 5.18 6.44
CA THR A 269 -3.51 6.37 5.59
C THR A 269 -2.87 7.51 6.36
N HIS A 270 -3.31 7.79 7.59
CA HIS A 270 -2.70 8.82 8.42
C HIS A 270 -1.25 8.48 8.76
N GLN A 271 -0.92 7.23 9.10
CA GLN A 271 0.46 6.80 9.36
C GLN A 271 1.40 7.00 8.16
N CYS A 272 0.89 6.82 6.95
CA CYS A 272 1.62 7.06 5.71
C CYS A 272 1.85 8.55 5.41
N MET A 273 1.15 9.46 6.12
CA MET A 273 1.46 10.89 6.22
C MET A 273 2.45 11.09 7.38
N THR A 274 3.64 10.51 7.26
CA THR A 274 4.55 10.23 8.40
C THR A 274 4.88 11.48 9.23
N LYS A 275 5.07 12.64 8.57
CA LYS A 275 5.37 13.92 9.23
C LYS A 275 4.18 14.36 10.10
N GLN A 276 2.98 14.40 9.50
CA GLN A 276 1.75 14.79 10.16
C GLN A 276 1.38 13.81 11.28
N TYR A 277 1.51 12.50 11.04
CA TYR A 277 1.23 11.47 12.06
C TYR A 277 2.19 11.56 13.24
N ARG A 278 3.48 11.80 13.01
CA ARG A 278 4.46 12.02 14.07
C ARG A 278 4.11 13.25 14.90
N GLN A 279 3.74 14.36 14.27
CA GLN A 279 3.30 15.58 14.96
C GLN A 279 2.01 15.34 15.75
N PHE A 280 1.03 14.64 15.17
CA PHE A 280 -0.20 14.21 15.84
C PHE A 280 0.11 13.36 17.08
N CYS A 281 0.93 12.32 16.94
CA CYS A 281 1.33 11.45 18.04
C CYS A 281 1.99 12.22 19.18
N ASN A 282 2.96 13.09 18.88
CA ASN A 282 3.62 13.89 19.89
C ASN A 282 2.66 14.85 20.60
N THR A 283 1.68 15.41 19.88
CA THR A 283 0.76 16.42 20.43
C THR A 283 -0.39 15.83 21.25
N ILE A 284 -0.87 14.65 20.86
CA ILE A 284 -2.02 13.98 21.51
C ILE A 284 -1.54 12.98 22.58
N PHE A 285 -0.48 12.23 22.29
CA PHE A 285 -0.01 11.11 23.12
C PHE A 285 1.33 11.35 23.80
N GLU A 286 2.07 12.41 23.43
CA GLU A 286 3.44 12.71 23.92
C GLU A 286 4.47 11.61 23.57
N ARG A 287 4.06 10.64 22.75
CA ARG A 287 4.88 9.53 22.27
C ARG A 287 4.37 9.06 20.92
N PHE A 288 5.24 8.42 20.15
CA PHE A 288 4.83 7.75 18.92
C PHE A 288 3.92 6.56 19.23
N ILE A 289 2.79 6.47 18.53
CA ILE A 289 1.90 5.30 18.60
C ILE A 289 2.27 4.38 17.44
N TYR A 290 3.00 3.31 17.76
CA TYR A 290 3.37 2.30 16.79
C TYR A 290 2.15 1.49 16.38
N HIS A 291 1.93 1.37 15.08
CA HIS A 291 1.12 0.29 14.55
C HIS A 291 1.97 -0.97 14.49
N ASN A 292 1.41 -2.05 15.00
CA ASN A 292 2.01 -3.36 14.93
C ASN A 292 1.04 -4.31 14.20
N PRO A 293 1.29 -4.65 12.94
CA PRO A 293 0.52 -5.67 12.24
C PRO A 293 0.74 -7.07 12.82
N ALA A 294 1.64 -7.22 13.80
CA ALA A 294 2.08 -8.50 14.34
C ALA A 294 1.58 -8.80 15.75
N ASN A 295 1.28 -10.09 15.94
CA ASN A 295 1.30 -10.79 17.23
C ASN A 295 0.21 -10.36 18.22
N LEU A 296 -0.99 -10.16 17.70
CA LEU A 296 -2.19 -10.21 18.54
C LEU A 296 -2.56 -11.66 18.92
N GLY A 297 -1.78 -12.65 18.46
CA GLY A 297 -2.03 -14.07 18.61
C GLY A 297 -2.86 -14.61 17.44
N ASN A 298 -3.32 -15.86 17.59
CA ASN A 298 -4.19 -16.47 16.59
C ASN A 298 -5.46 -15.63 16.33
N GLN A 299 -6.13 -15.91 15.21
CA GLN A 299 -7.33 -15.19 14.79
C GLN A 299 -8.36 -15.00 15.92
N LYS A 300 -8.62 -16.04 16.74
CA LYS A 300 -9.55 -15.97 17.88
C LYS A 300 -9.14 -14.94 18.92
N THR A 301 -7.84 -14.74 19.13
CA THR A 301 -7.33 -13.74 20.09
C THR A 301 -7.56 -12.34 19.54
N VAL A 302 -7.33 -12.12 18.25
CA VAL A 302 -7.62 -10.84 17.57
C VAL A 302 -9.10 -10.51 17.62
N GLU A 303 -9.94 -11.49 17.33
CA GLU A 303 -11.40 -11.39 17.42
C GLU A 303 -11.85 -10.99 18.84
N ASN A 304 -11.29 -11.62 19.87
CA ASN A 304 -11.57 -11.26 21.26
C ASN A 304 -11.15 -9.82 21.61
N PHE A 305 -10.00 -9.35 21.13
CA PHE A 305 -9.58 -7.96 21.34
C PHE A 305 -10.50 -6.96 20.64
N TYR A 306 -11.05 -7.31 19.47
CA TYR A 306 -12.04 -6.47 18.82
C TYR A 306 -13.34 -6.40 19.61
N LEU A 307 -13.84 -7.52 20.11
CA LEU A 307 -15.02 -7.52 20.97
C LEU A 307 -14.80 -6.64 22.22
N GLN A 308 -13.60 -6.74 22.84
CA GLN A 308 -13.22 -5.86 23.94
C GLN A 308 -13.15 -4.38 23.52
N THR A 309 -12.73 -4.10 22.29
CA THR A 309 -12.72 -2.74 21.72
C THR A 309 -14.13 -2.18 21.59
N LEU A 310 -15.09 -2.97 21.07
CA LEU A 310 -16.50 -2.57 20.98
C LEU A 310 -17.11 -2.33 22.37
N MET A 311 -16.84 -3.21 23.33
CA MET A 311 -17.27 -3.03 24.72
C MET A 311 -16.67 -1.77 25.34
N PHE A 312 -15.39 -1.50 25.08
CA PHE A 312 -14.71 -0.31 25.57
C PHE A 312 -15.27 0.97 24.93
N TYR A 313 -15.56 0.95 23.63
CA TYR A 313 -16.24 2.03 22.92
C TYR A 313 -17.54 2.40 23.63
N LYS A 314 -18.44 1.42 23.80
CA LYS A 314 -19.74 1.62 24.47
C LYS A 314 -19.57 2.14 25.90
N LYS A 315 -18.60 1.60 26.64
CA LYS A 315 -18.31 2.02 28.02
C LYS A 315 -17.81 3.47 28.08
N LEU A 316 -16.93 3.86 27.17
CA LEU A 316 -16.28 5.17 27.15
C LEU A 316 -17.26 6.27 26.69
N PHE A 317 -17.98 6.03 25.59
CA PHE A 317 -18.82 7.05 24.96
C PHE A 317 -20.30 7.01 25.39
N LYS A 318 -20.73 5.93 26.07
CA LYS A 318 -22.13 5.73 26.55
C LYS A 318 -23.17 5.55 25.44
N TYR A 319 -22.75 5.18 24.23
CA TYR A 319 -23.63 4.80 23.13
C TYR A 319 -23.00 3.68 22.30
N GLU A 320 -23.83 2.97 21.54
CA GLU A 320 -23.35 1.95 20.60
C GLU A 320 -22.57 2.58 19.44
N PRO A 321 -21.48 1.96 18.98
CA PRO A 321 -20.84 2.37 17.73
C PRO A 321 -21.78 2.10 16.54
N ASP A 322 -21.57 2.80 15.42
CA ASP A 322 -22.32 2.55 14.19
C ASP A 322 -21.97 1.17 13.62
N SER A 323 -22.93 0.27 13.50
CA SER A 323 -22.70 -1.11 13.04
C SER A 323 -22.27 -1.20 11.57
N GLN A 324 -22.46 -0.16 10.77
CA GLN A 324 -21.96 -0.13 9.38
C GLN A 324 -20.44 0.06 9.32
N ILE A 325 -19.85 0.68 10.34
CA ILE A 325 -18.41 0.98 10.45
C ILE A 325 -17.75 0.05 11.47
N TRP A 326 -18.49 -0.34 12.50
CA TRP A 326 -18.08 -1.24 13.57
C TRP A 326 -19.00 -2.47 13.59
N PRO A 327 -18.91 -3.34 12.57
CA PRO A 327 -19.73 -4.54 12.47
C PRO A 327 -19.47 -5.49 13.64
N CYS A 328 -20.37 -6.45 13.85
CA CYS A 328 -20.15 -7.48 14.87
C CYS A 328 -18.96 -8.39 14.51
N GLN A 329 -18.51 -9.20 15.46
CA GLN A 329 -17.37 -10.10 15.26
C GLN A 329 -17.64 -11.09 14.11
N GLU A 330 -18.84 -11.63 14.01
CA GLU A 330 -19.20 -12.60 12.97
C GLU A 330 -19.13 -11.97 11.58
N GLU A 331 -19.59 -10.72 11.45
CA GLU A 331 -19.58 -9.98 10.18
C GLU A 331 -18.17 -9.58 9.76
N ARG A 332 -17.36 -9.08 10.70
CA ARG A 332 -16.00 -8.59 10.40
C ARG A 332 -15.05 -9.70 9.95
N TRP A 333 -15.17 -10.91 10.48
CA TRP A 333 -14.31 -12.04 10.09
C TRP A 333 -14.97 -12.98 9.08
N ASN A 334 -16.13 -12.60 8.53
CA ASN A 334 -16.72 -13.35 7.42
C ASN A 334 -15.80 -13.22 6.18
N PRO A 335 -15.25 -14.33 5.65
CA PRO A 335 -14.37 -14.31 4.48
C PRO A 335 -15.01 -13.68 3.24
N GLN A 336 -16.35 -13.66 3.16
CA GLN A 336 -17.10 -13.03 2.07
C GLN A 336 -17.17 -11.51 2.19
N ASN A 337 -16.99 -10.95 3.39
CA ASN A 337 -17.29 -9.54 3.68
C ASN A 337 -16.06 -8.65 3.82
N PHE A 338 -14.89 -9.19 4.17
CA PHE A 338 -13.80 -8.36 4.72
C PHE A 338 -12.38 -8.79 4.34
N GLN A 339 -12.11 -8.83 3.03
CA GLN A 339 -10.75 -8.65 2.51
C GLN A 339 -10.81 -7.77 1.27
N GLY A 340 -9.81 -6.90 1.11
CA GLY A 340 -9.62 -6.11 -0.09
C GLY A 340 -8.15 -6.00 -0.41
N SER A 341 -7.87 -5.59 -1.64
CA SER A 341 -6.51 -5.44 -2.15
C SER A 341 -6.42 -4.17 -3.00
N TRP A 342 -5.21 -3.61 -3.07
CA TRP A 342 -4.87 -2.55 -4.01
C TRP A 342 -4.81 -3.13 -5.42
N LEU A 343 -5.81 -2.78 -6.22
CA LEU A 343 -5.90 -3.16 -7.63
C LEU A 343 -5.43 -2.01 -8.51
N ASN A 344 -4.54 -2.32 -9.45
CA ASN A 344 -4.14 -1.40 -10.51
C ASN A 344 -5.02 -1.64 -11.74
N LEU A 345 -5.99 -0.76 -11.98
CA LEU A 345 -6.95 -0.95 -13.08
C LEU A 345 -6.28 -0.92 -14.46
N TYR A 346 -5.17 -0.18 -14.61
CA TYR A 346 -4.43 -0.12 -15.86
C TYR A 346 -3.76 -1.45 -16.15
N ARG A 347 -3.01 -1.97 -15.17
CA ARG A 347 -2.37 -3.29 -15.25
C ARG A 347 -3.40 -4.38 -15.55
N LEU A 348 -4.54 -4.38 -14.87
CA LEU A 348 -5.62 -5.35 -15.12
C LEU A 348 -6.14 -5.25 -16.57
N SER A 349 -6.37 -4.04 -17.06
CA SER A 349 -6.79 -3.82 -18.44
C SER A 349 -5.75 -4.33 -19.45
N MET A 350 -4.46 -4.06 -19.23
CA MET A 350 -3.37 -4.55 -20.09
C MET A 350 -3.28 -6.08 -20.07
N SER A 351 -3.42 -6.70 -18.89
CA SER A 351 -3.43 -8.15 -18.72
C SER A 351 -4.57 -8.83 -19.48
N ILE A 352 -5.76 -8.21 -19.49
CA ILE A 352 -6.91 -8.70 -20.25
C ILE A 352 -6.66 -8.57 -21.77
N ILE A 353 -6.16 -7.43 -22.25
CA ILE A 353 -5.81 -7.24 -23.66
C ILE A 353 -4.82 -8.30 -24.12
N GLN A 354 -3.76 -8.54 -23.34
CA GLN A 354 -2.75 -9.54 -23.65
C GLN A 354 -3.34 -10.95 -23.69
N LEU A 355 -4.19 -11.30 -22.71
CA LEU A 355 -4.86 -12.60 -22.67
C LEU A 355 -5.72 -12.85 -23.93
N VAL A 356 -6.47 -11.82 -24.36
CA VAL A 356 -7.31 -11.88 -25.57
C VAL A 356 -6.45 -12.03 -26.83
N GLN A 357 -5.35 -11.30 -26.94
CA GLN A 357 -4.40 -11.42 -28.07
C GLN A 357 -3.77 -12.82 -28.15
N GLU A 358 -3.48 -13.42 -27.00
CA GLU A 358 -2.95 -14.79 -26.89
C GLU A 358 -4.03 -15.87 -27.06
N LYS A 359 -5.31 -15.49 -27.21
CA LYS A 359 -6.46 -16.40 -27.39
C LYS A 359 -6.59 -17.43 -26.27
N LEU A 360 -6.26 -17.03 -25.05
CA LEU A 360 -6.42 -17.87 -23.86
C LEU A 360 -7.87 -17.83 -23.37
N GLU A 361 -8.25 -18.83 -22.56
CA GLU A 361 -9.60 -18.88 -21.98
C GLU A 361 -9.86 -17.67 -21.07
N PRO A 362 -10.96 -16.92 -21.29
CA PRO A 362 -11.32 -15.73 -20.52
C PRO A 362 -11.98 -16.13 -19.20
N ILE A 363 -11.19 -16.73 -18.31
CA ILE A 363 -11.59 -17.03 -16.93
C ILE A 363 -10.79 -16.16 -15.97
N SER A 364 -11.41 -15.78 -14.83
CA SER A 364 -10.78 -14.89 -13.84
C SER A 364 -9.40 -15.39 -13.39
N LYS A 365 -9.21 -16.72 -13.29
CA LYS A 365 -7.92 -17.34 -12.96
C LYS A 365 -6.80 -16.97 -13.94
N ASN A 366 -7.07 -17.03 -15.25
CA ASN A 366 -6.06 -16.72 -16.26
C ASN A 366 -5.77 -15.22 -16.32
N ILE A 367 -6.79 -14.39 -16.15
CA ILE A 367 -6.65 -12.93 -16.07
C ILE A 367 -5.78 -12.55 -14.87
N LEU A 368 -6.06 -13.12 -13.70
CA LEU A 368 -5.26 -12.86 -12.49
C LEU A 368 -3.84 -13.38 -12.62
N LEU A 369 -3.60 -14.54 -13.25
CA LEU A 369 -2.25 -15.01 -13.53
C LEU A 369 -1.46 -14.01 -14.41
N LYS A 370 -2.12 -13.46 -15.44
CA LYS A 370 -1.53 -12.39 -16.27
C LYS A 370 -1.32 -11.09 -15.50
N TYR A 371 -2.22 -10.76 -14.58
CA TYR A 371 -2.08 -9.62 -13.69
C TYR A 371 -0.89 -9.81 -12.76
N GLU A 372 -0.81 -10.89 -12.00
CA GLU A 372 0.24 -11.20 -11.01
C GLU A 372 1.64 -11.19 -11.62
N THR A 373 1.77 -11.77 -12.81
CA THR A 373 3.07 -11.94 -13.51
C THR A 373 3.41 -10.81 -14.49
N TRP A 374 2.60 -9.75 -14.53
CA TRP A 374 2.76 -8.65 -15.48
C TRP A 374 4.11 -7.93 -15.34
N LYS A 375 4.78 -7.73 -16.48
CA LYS A 375 6.16 -7.22 -16.57
C LYS A 375 6.27 -5.77 -17.05
N GLY A 376 5.21 -5.00 -16.93
CA GLY A 376 5.25 -3.58 -17.32
C GLY A 376 4.91 -3.31 -18.77
N THR A 377 4.45 -4.32 -19.52
CA THR A 377 4.20 -4.18 -20.96
C THR A 377 3.14 -3.13 -21.23
N ASN A 378 3.54 -2.03 -21.84
CA ASN A 378 2.65 -0.95 -22.26
C ASN A 378 2.26 -1.19 -23.71
N VAL A 379 1.12 -1.88 -23.92
CA VAL A 379 0.66 -2.21 -25.28
C VAL A 379 0.35 -0.98 -26.14
N PHE A 380 0.27 0.23 -25.56
CA PHE A 380 0.08 1.50 -26.29
C PHE A 380 1.38 2.31 -26.47
N LYS A 381 2.55 1.75 -26.15
CA LYS A 381 3.83 2.47 -26.24
C LYS A 381 4.14 2.93 -27.68
N ASP A 382 4.01 2.01 -28.64
CA ASP A 382 4.38 2.24 -30.04
C ASP A 382 3.17 2.24 -31.00
N GLN A 383 1.95 2.24 -30.46
CA GLN A 383 0.72 2.20 -31.25
C GLN A 383 -0.42 2.99 -30.58
N THR A 384 -1.25 3.64 -31.41
CA THR A 384 -2.37 4.46 -30.95
C THR A 384 -3.65 3.66 -30.69
N GLN A 385 -3.76 2.49 -31.33
CA GLN A 385 -4.92 1.61 -31.24
C GLN A 385 -4.48 0.15 -31.34
N ILE A 386 -5.28 -0.73 -30.74
CA ILE A 386 -5.07 -2.18 -30.72
C ILE A 386 -6.31 -2.84 -31.32
N LYS A 387 -6.11 -3.70 -32.32
CA LYS A 387 -7.21 -4.53 -32.83
C LYS A 387 -7.50 -5.66 -31.86
N ILE A 388 -8.77 -5.84 -31.55
CA ILE A 388 -9.24 -6.95 -30.71
C ILE A 388 -9.94 -7.96 -31.60
N VAL A 389 -9.53 -9.21 -31.47
CA VAL A 389 -10.28 -10.32 -32.08
C VAL A 389 -11.42 -10.64 -31.12
N LYS A 390 -12.66 -10.60 -31.60
CA LYS A 390 -13.83 -10.99 -30.80
C LYS A 390 -13.59 -12.36 -30.17
N ALA A 391 -13.37 -12.38 -28.86
CA ALA A 391 -13.28 -13.60 -28.06
C ALA A 391 -14.68 -13.98 -27.57
N THR A 392 -14.86 -15.25 -27.19
CA THR A 392 -16.11 -15.72 -26.57
C THR A 392 -16.33 -15.05 -25.22
N GLN A 393 -17.60 -14.89 -24.82
CA GLN A 393 -17.99 -14.31 -23.53
C GLN A 393 -17.28 -14.97 -22.34
N MET A 394 -17.05 -14.20 -21.28
CA MET A 394 -16.43 -14.70 -20.05
C MET A 394 -17.26 -15.87 -19.49
N THR A 395 -16.62 -17.00 -19.21
CA THR A 395 -17.33 -18.16 -18.65
C THR A 395 -17.45 -18.01 -17.14
N GLN A 396 -18.62 -18.34 -16.59
CA GLN A 396 -18.84 -18.29 -15.15
C GLN A 396 -18.05 -19.42 -14.48
N ASN A 397 -17.00 -19.06 -13.76
CA ASN A 397 -16.32 -19.95 -12.83
C ASN A 397 -16.02 -19.11 -11.58
N PRO A 398 -16.54 -19.48 -10.40
CA PRO A 398 -16.25 -18.72 -9.19
C PRO A 398 -14.75 -18.57 -9.03
N LEU A 399 -14.30 -17.37 -8.63
CA LEU A 399 -12.93 -17.21 -8.16
C LEU A 399 -12.68 -18.28 -7.10
N GLN A 400 -11.86 -19.27 -7.42
CA GLN A 400 -11.17 -20.01 -6.38
C GLN A 400 -10.15 -19.04 -5.85
N PHE A 401 -10.53 -18.34 -4.78
CA PHE A 401 -9.55 -17.71 -3.92
C PHE A 401 -8.57 -18.82 -3.62
N GLN A 402 -7.37 -18.73 -4.18
CA GLN A 402 -6.30 -19.49 -3.58
C GLN A 402 -6.32 -19.03 -2.14
N ASN A 403 -6.64 -19.94 -1.21
CA ASN A 403 -6.05 -19.84 0.10
C ASN A 403 -4.59 -19.56 -0.24
N TYR A 404 -4.12 -18.35 0.06
CA TYR A 404 -2.71 -18.07 0.05
C TYR A 404 -2.16 -18.98 1.16
N GLU A 405 -2.04 -20.28 0.88
CA GLU A 405 -1.26 -21.22 1.67
C GLU A 405 0.15 -20.73 1.44
N VAL A 406 0.56 -19.81 2.32
CA VAL A 406 1.92 -19.33 2.37
C VAL A 406 2.74 -20.53 2.79
N GLY A 407 3.28 -21.24 1.80
CA GLY A 407 4.35 -22.19 2.03
C GLY A 407 5.42 -21.47 2.82
N CYS A 408 5.65 -21.91 4.06
CA CYS A 408 6.83 -21.54 4.83
C CYS A 408 8.04 -22.09 4.10
N TYR A 409 8.53 -21.38 3.08
CA TYR A 409 9.82 -21.70 2.51
C TYR A 409 10.88 -21.18 3.48
N SER A 410 11.68 -22.10 4.02
CA SER A 410 12.89 -21.71 4.73
C SER A 410 13.80 -20.95 3.76
N LEU A 411 14.49 -19.92 4.25
CA LEU A 411 15.46 -19.13 3.48
C LEU A 411 16.50 -20.02 2.76
N SER A 412 16.76 -21.22 3.30
CA SER A 412 17.60 -22.27 2.71
C SER A 412 17.00 -22.96 1.49
N GLN A 413 15.69 -23.23 1.47
CA GLN A 413 15.01 -23.91 0.34
C GLN A 413 14.80 -22.98 -0.87
N LEU A 414 14.69 -21.67 -0.66
CA LEU A 414 14.62 -20.68 -1.75
C LEU A 414 15.99 -20.34 -2.37
N LEU A 415 17.08 -20.79 -1.75
CA LEU A 415 18.43 -20.68 -2.32
C LEU A 415 18.82 -21.89 -3.17
N GLU A 416 18.07 -23.00 -3.11
CA GLU A 416 18.32 -24.23 -3.86
C GLU A 416 17.60 -24.27 -5.22
N ASP A 417 16.45 -23.58 -5.39
CA ASP A 417 15.84 -23.35 -6.72
C ASP A 417 16.55 -22.24 -7.53
N ARG A 418 17.82 -21.99 -7.19
CA ARG A 418 18.72 -21.18 -7.98
C ARG A 418 19.06 -21.91 -9.27
N PHE A 419 18.50 -21.37 -10.36
CA PHE A 419 19.16 -21.32 -11.67
C PHE A 419 19.62 -22.68 -12.17
N SER A 420 18.75 -23.39 -12.91
CA SER A 420 19.25 -24.30 -13.93
C SER A 420 20.32 -23.57 -14.75
N GLU A 421 21.45 -24.26 -14.96
CA GLU A 421 22.78 -23.73 -15.22
C GLU A 421 22.99 -22.93 -16.53
N ASN A 422 21.95 -22.37 -17.15
CA ASN A 422 22.03 -21.71 -18.45
C ASN A 422 21.61 -20.22 -18.49
N GLN A 423 21.54 -19.53 -17.34
CA GLN A 423 21.45 -18.05 -17.32
C GLN A 423 22.43 -17.40 -16.33
N ARG A 424 23.72 -17.75 -16.41
CA ARG A 424 24.83 -17.02 -15.76
C ARG A 424 25.11 -15.63 -16.37
N GLY A 425 24.07 -14.84 -16.64
CA GLY A 425 24.21 -13.57 -17.37
C GLY A 425 23.44 -12.38 -16.81
N ASN A 426 22.61 -12.52 -15.79
CA ASN A 426 21.86 -11.40 -15.20
C ASN A 426 21.64 -11.60 -13.69
N GLU A 427 22.74 -11.75 -12.94
CA GLU A 427 22.70 -11.33 -11.55
C GLU A 427 22.50 -9.81 -11.58
N LEU A 428 21.45 -9.30 -10.92
CA LEU A 428 21.31 -7.88 -10.63
C LEU A 428 22.42 -7.49 -9.65
N VAL A 429 23.61 -7.28 -10.21
CA VAL A 429 24.72 -6.60 -9.55
C VAL A 429 24.18 -5.25 -9.10
N PHE A 430 24.47 -4.87 -7.85
CA PHE A 430 24.42 -3.47 -7.45
C PHE A 430 25.46 -2.77 -8.34
N ASP A 431 25.09 -2.37 -9.56
CA ASP A 431 26.01 -1.63 -10.41
C ASP A 431 26.46 -0.40 -9.63
N ASP A 432 27.76 -0.35 -9.35
CA ASP A 432 28.49 0.78 -8.76
C ASP A 432 28.47 2.02 -9.70
N ASP A 433 27.90 1.91 -10.90
CA ASP A 433 27.78 2.96 -11.89
C ASP A 433 26.36 3.54 -11.97
N VAL A 434 25.94 4.31 -10.95
CA VAL A 434 25.27 5.62 -11.10
C VAL A 434 25.36 6.32 -9.74
N ILE A 435 26.53 6.82 -9.38
CA ILE A 435 26.65 7.98 -8.50
C ILE A 435 27.20 9.10 -9.38
N ILE A 436 26.53 10.25 -9.40
CA ILE A 436 26.90 11.48 -10.13
C ILE A 436 26.60 11.47 -11.64
N ASN A 437 25.39 11.91 -12.02
CA ASN A 437 25.14 12.90 -13.10
C ASN A 437 23.64 13.00 -13.42
N SER A 438 22.87 13.66 -12.55
CA SER A 438 21.62 14.32 -12.96
C SER A 438 21.20 15.38 -11.93
N ILE A 439 22.03 16.41 -11.78
CA ILE A 439 21.60 17.77 -11.46
C ILE A 439 22.42 18.66 -12.39
N GLN A 440 21.84 19.01 -13.54
CA GLN A 440 22.13 20.27 -14.22
C GLN A 440 20.87 21.10 -14.18
#